data_AF-A0A2E2UDX7-F1
#
_entry.id   AF-A0A2E2UDX7-F1
#
_cell.length_a   1.000
_cell.length_b   1.000
_cell.length_c   1.000
_cell.angle_alpha   90.00
_cell.angle_beta   90.00
_cell.angle_gamma   90.00
#
_symmetry.space_group_name_H-M   'P 1'
#
loop_
_entity.id
_entity.type
_entity.pdbx_description
1 polymer ?
#
loop_
_entity_poly.entity_id
_entity_poly.type
_entity_poly.pdbx_seq_one_letter_code
_entity_poly.pdbx_strand_id
1 'polypeptide(L)'
;MGERSFFSVNYDLIIHGEHMPYDLYVNASSLESKQKYVRVFPQGEELSLIDLENFKKKYRQLYVAEDQRNLYMKSLVKSEAIEDDDAVTFIKDSAINHLHKVFDPQKEFSTEILYETIRGCKDAVESMIDVLDDYNIDGLRMLIGNLATHDFYTYDHSINVSMYCLTIMRVLKPNATRAELLHAGLGGLLHDLGKVKIPTHILNKPEGLSEDEYQVIKTHPDLGLNLILGTGEEEFEGLDLKTIARIIHEHHENVDGTGYPKKLAGNEIHLLARVCAIADFFDAITTKRSYSEVVTVSHAISIMEKTVGKKIDEKIFKVFCNHIEYSNIAQAKDLRMSDEFDPSIPYAVLPLEEVEAMFSDEDFGKIRVIDEKTNKKIDKK
;
A
#
# COMPACT_ATOMS: atom_id res chain seq x y z
N MET A 1 -21.28 -13.22 -30.82
CA MET A 1 -21.07 -11.88 -30.24
C MET A 1 -20.31 -12.10 -28.95
N GLY A 2 -19.08 -11.61 -28.84
CA GLY A 2 -18.24 -11.84 -27.66
C GLY A 2 -18.92 -11.29 -26.41
N GLU A 3 -18.77 -11.97 -25.28
CA GLU A 3 -19.18 -11.45 -23.97
C GLU A 3 -18.36 -10.18 -23.71
N ARG A 4 -19.06 -9.04 -23.63
CA ARG A 4 -18.44 -7.77 -23.23
C ARG A 4 -18.37 -7.78 -21.69
N SER A 5 -17.19 -7.54 -21.13
CA SER A 5 -16.97 -7.43 -19.68
C SER A 5 -17.20 -6.00 -19.19
N PHE A 6 -17.53 -5.85 -17.91
CA PHE A 6 -17.90 -4.58 -17.29
C PHE A 6 -17.31 -4.46 -15.88
N PHE A 7 -16.95 -3.25 -15.48
CA PHE A 7 -16.48 -2.92 -14.13
C PHE A 7 -17.39 -1.87 -13.51
N SER A 8 -17.55 -1.90 -12.18
CA SER A 8 -18.40 -0.96 -11.46
C SER A 8 -17.71 0.39 -11.29
N VAL A 9 -18.48 1.47 -11.39
CA VAL A 9 -17.99 2.85 -11.21
C VAL A 9 -18.78 3.57 -10.12
N ASN A 10 -18.08 4.37 -9.31
CA ASN A 10 -18.71 5.13 -8.23
C ASN A 10 -19.46 6.34 -8.79
N TYR A 11 -20.67 6.60 -8.28
CA TYR A 11 -21.47 7.77 -8.62
C TYR A 11 -20.72 9.09 -8.46
N ASP A 12 -19.98 9.23 -7.36
CA ASP A 12 -19.32 10.50 -7.02
C ASP A 12 -18.13 10.79 -7.96
N LEU A 13 -17.78 9.80 -8.77
CA LEU A 13 -16.64 9.78 -9.69
C LEU A 13 -17.09 9.81 -11.16
N ILE A 14 -18.38 10.01 -11.43
CA ILE A 14 -18.89 10.13 -12.80
C ILE A 14 -18.93 11.62 -13.16
N ILE A 15 -18.30 11.98 -14.27
CA ILE A 15 -18.31 13.36 -14.77
C ILE A 15 -19.75 13.80 -15.09
N HIS A 16 -20.05 15.08 -14.85
CA HIS A 16 -21.36 15.67 -15.08
C HIS A 16 -21.22 17.10 -15.60
N GLY A 17 -22.20 17.59 -16.35
CA GLY A 17 -22.14 18.93 -16.98
C GLY A 17 -21.21 19.01 -18.19
N GLU A 18 -20.72 17.87 -18.67
CA GLU A 18 -19.96 17.72 -19.91
C GLU A 18 -20.42 16.49 -20.70
N HIS A 19 -20.01 16.38 -21.97
CA HIS A 19 -20.31 15.23 -22.81
C HIS A 19 -19.59 13.97 -22.31
N MET A 20 -20.37 12.94 -21.97
CA MET A 20 -19.87 11.67 -21.47
C MET A 20 -18.97 10.95 -22.49
N PRO A 21 -17.72 10.58 -22.15
CA PRO A 21 -16.82 9.92 -23.08
C PRO A 21 -16.99 8.39 -23.11
N TYR A 22 -17.90 7.81 -22.32
CA TYR A 22 -18.19 6.38 -22.26
C TYR A 22 -19.68 6.13 -21.97
N ASP A 23 -20.14 4.90 -22.20
CA ASP A 23 -21.51 4.49 -21.89
C ASP A 23 -21.62 4.04 -20.42
N LEU A 24 -22.73 4.38 -19.76
CA LEU A 24 -23.08 3.87 -18.43
C LEU A 24 -24.11 2.75 -18.52
N TYR A 25 -23.89 1.71 -17.72
CA TYR A 25 -24.71 0.51 -17.68
C TYR A 25 -25.22 0.24 -16.26
N VAL A 26 -26.34 -0.48 -16.17
CA VAL A 26 -26.80 -1.12 -14.94
C VAL A 26 -26.90 -2.62 -15.16
N ASN A 27 -26.60 -3.39 -14.13
CA ASN A 27 -26.88 -4.82 -14.15
C ASN A 27 -28.38 -5.04 -13.88
N ALA A 28 -29.10 -5.57 -14.88
CA ALA A 28 -30.53 -5.86 -14.80
C ALA A 28 -30.82 -7.32 -14.39
N SER A 29 -29.80 -8.09 -14.04
CA SER A 29 -29.95 -9.50 -13.66
C SER A 29 -30.05 -9.68 -12.15
N SER A 30 -30.96 -10.56 -11.76
CA SER A 30 -31.15 -11.01 -10.37
C SER A 30 -30.31 -12.24 -10.00
N LEU A 31 -29.54 -12.80 -10.95
CA LEU A 31 -28.70 -13.99 -10.78
C LEU A 31 -27.29 -13.70 -11.31
N GLU A 32 -26.25 -13.98 -10.51
CA GLU A 32 -24.83 -13.75 -10.87
C GLU A 32 -24.37 -14.56 -12.09
N SER A 33 -24.93 -15.75 -12.30
CA SER A 33 -24.54 -16.63 -13.43
C SER A 33 -25.07 -16.19 -14.79
N LYS A 34 -25.86 -15.11 -14.86
CA LYS A 34 -26.42 -14.54 -16.10
C LYS A 34 -26.52 -13.02 -16.02
N GLN A 35 -25.39 -12.34 -15.81
CA GLN A 35 -25.37 -10.87 -15.76
C GLN A 35 -25.82 -10.25 -17.09
N LYS A 36 -26.74 -9.29 -17.02
CA LYS A 36 -27.30 -8.61 -18.19
C LYS A 36 -27.18 -7.12 -17.98
N TYR A 37 -26.17 -6.55 -18.61
CA TYR A 37 -25.90 -5.12 -18.56
C TYR A 37 -26.78 -4.37 -19.56
N VAL A 38 -27.55 -3.41 -19.05
CA VAL A 38 -28.42 -2.55 -19.84
C VAL A 38 -27.85 -1.15 -19.80
N ARG A 39 -27.61 -0.57 -20.98
CA ARG A 39 -27.13 0.81 -21.08
C ARG A 39 -28.21 1.76 -20.57
N VAL A 40 -27.86 2.60 -19.60
CA VAL A 40 -28.75 3.60 -19.00
C VAL A 40 -28.41 5.02 -19.41
N PHE A 41 -27.17 5.26 -19.82
CA PHE A 41 -26.75 6.56 -20.34
C PHE A 41 -25.72 6.35 -21.46
N PRO A 42 -25.89 6.98 -22.64
CA PRO A 42 -24.99 6.78 -23.76
C PRO A 42 -23.76 7.70 -23.72
N GLN A 43 -22.68 7.22 -24.32
CA GLN A 43 -21.54 8.08 -24.68
C GLN A 43 -21.99 9.21 -25.61
N GLY A 44 -21.47 10.41 -25.37
CA GLY A 44 -21.67 11.62 -26.17
C GLY A 44 -22.81 12.53 -25.69
N GLU A 45 -23.61 12.08 -24.71
CA GLU A 45 -24.66 12.90 -24.09
C GLU A 45 -24.14 13.61 -22.83
N GLU A 46 -24.76 14.73 -22.48
CA GLU A 46 -24.41 15.50 -21.29
C GLU A 46 -25.21 14.99 -20.09
N LEU A 47 -24.51 14.47 -19.08
CA LEU A 47 -25.14 13.95 -17.86
C LEU A 47 -25.27 15.08 -16.84
N SER A 48 -26.50 15.41 -16.42
CA SER A 48 -26.70 16.44 -15.40
C SER A 48 -26.55 15.88 -13.98
N LEU A 49 -26.22 16.75 -13.02
CA LEU A 49 -26.21 16.42 -11.59
C LEU A 49 -27.54 15.83 -11.10
N ILE A 50 -28.66 16.34 -11.63
CA ILE A 50 -30.00 15.87 -11.28
C ILE A 50 -30.22 14.44 -11.77
N ASP A 51 -29.74 14.11 -12.98
CA ASP A 51 -29.82 12.76 -13.53
C ASP A 51 -28.98 11.77 -12.71
N LEU A 52 -27.79 12.21 -12.29
CA LEU A 52 -26.90 11.41 -11.44
C LEU A 52 -27.53 11.12 -10.08
N GLU A 53 -28.14 12.12 -9.42
CA GLU A 53 -28.90 11.92 -8.18
C GLU A 53 -30.09 10.96 -8.36
N ASN A 54 -30.79 11.06 -9.50
CA ASN A 54 -31.88 10.16 -9.83
C ASN A 54 -31.39 8.73 -10.05
N PHE A 55 -30.23 8.55 -10.67
CA PHE A 55 -29.59 7.25 -10.80
C PHE A 55 -29.17 6.69 -9.44
N LYS A 56 -28.56 7.50 -8.57
CA LYS A 56 -28.16 7.13 -7.20
C LYS A 56 -29.36 6.64 -6.36
N LYS A 57 -30.55 7.24 -6.56
CA LYS A 57 -31.81 6.80 -5.93
C LYS A 57 -32.40 5.51 -6.52
N LYS A 58 -32.14 5.23 -7.80
CA LYS A 58 -32.82 4.18 -8.58
C LYS A 58 -31.99 2.90 -8.76
N TYR A 59 -30.67 3.02 -8.80
CA TYR A 59 -29.77 1.92 -9.10
C TYR A 59 -28.68 1.81 -8.04
N ARG A 60 -28.41 0.59 -7.55
CA ARG A 60 -27.38 0.35 -6.54
C ARG A 60 -25.98 0.69 -7.05
N GLN A 61 -25.71 0.42 -8.32
CA GLN A 61 -24.38 0.52 -8.91
C GLN A 61 -24.49 0.82 -10.41
N LEU A 62 -23.57 1.65 -10.90
CA LEU A 62 -23.34 1.85 -12.34
C LEU A 62 -22.08 1.12 -12.79
N TYR A 63 -22.03 0.81 -14.08
CA TYR A 63 -20.96 0.05 -14.70
C TYR A 63 -20.51 0.71 -16.00
N VAL A 64 -19.25 0.51 -16.34
CA VAL A 64 -18.65 0.87 -17.62
C VAL A 64 -18.10 -0.40 -18.27
N ALA A 65 -18.15 -0.48 -19.59
CA ALA A 65 -17.59 -1.61 -20.31
C ALA A 65 -16.04 -1.58 -20.24
N GLU A 66 -15.40 -2.74 -20.12
CA GLU A 66 -13.94 -2.85 -19.99
C GLU A 66 -13.16 -2.19 -21.15
N ASP A 67 -13.69 -2.30 -22.36
CA ASP A 67 -13.09 -1.65 -23.54
C ASP A 67 -13.16 -0.12 -23.50
N GLN A 68 -14.00 0.45 -22.63
CA GLN A 68 -14.11 1.89 -22.36
C GLN A 68 -13.41 2.32 -21.06
N ARG A 69 -12.70 1.43 -20.35
CA ARG A 69 -11.96 1.75 -19.12
C ARG A 69 -11.04 2.96 -19.28
N ASN A 70 -10.26 3.01 -20.35
CA ASN A 70 -9.36 4.13 -20.62
C ASN A 70 -10.09 5.46 -20.85
N LEU A 71 -11.32 5.43 -21.37
CA LEU A 71 -12.14 6.64 -21.58
C LEU A 71 -12.73 7.11 -20.25
N TYR A 72 -13.13 6.19 -19.39
CA TYR A 72 -13.51 6.48 -18.00
C TYR A 72 -12.33 7.09 -17.24
N MET A 73 -11.17 6.43 -17.22
CA MET A 73 -10.00 6.97 -16.54
C MET A 73 -9.62 8.37 -17.05
N LYS A 74 -9.68 8.61 -18.37
CA LYS A 74 -9.41 9.93 -18.95
C LYS A 74 -10.47 10.99 -18.63
N SER A 75 -11.71 10.60 -18.36
CA SER A 75 -12.74 11.58 -17.96
C SER A 75 -12.50 12.11 -16.56
N LEU A 76 -12.03 11.25 -15.66
CA LEU A 76 -11.74 11.61 -14.28
C LEU A 76 -10.69 12.72 -14.20
N VAL A 77 -9.78 12.74 -15.18
CA VAL A 77 -8.69 13.71 -15.31
C VAL A 77 -9.13 15.03 -15.95
N LYS A 78 -10.31 15.08 -16.61
CA LYS A 78 -10.73 16.22 -17.45
C LYS A 78 -11.77 17.18 -16.86
N SER A 79 -12.21 16.96 -15.62
CA SER A 79 -12.94 18.00 -14.88
C SER A 79 -12.04 19.24 -14.81
N GLU A 80 -12.54 20.41 -15.21
CA GLU A 80 -11.83 21.66 -15.55
C GLU A 80 -10.92 22.31 -14.46
N ALA A 81 -10.39 21.55 -13.50
CA ALA A 81 -9.46 22.07 -12.50
C ALA A 81 -8.57 21.00 -11.90
N ILE A 82 -7.73 20.30 -12.69
CA ILE A 82 -6.98 19.17 -12.14
C ILE A 82 -5.56 19.01 -12.74
N GLU A 83 -4.54 19.07 -11.87
CA GLU A 83 -3.13 18.73 -12.14
C GLU A 83 -2.89 17.22 -11.88
N ASP A 84 -1.70 16.66 -12.16
CA ASP A 84 -1.37 15.24 -11.91
C ASP A 84 -1.67 14.76 -10.45
N ASP A 85 -1.83 15.70 -9.52
CA ASP A 85 -2.22 15.47 -8.13
C ASP A 85 -3.62 14.85 -7.95
N ASP A 86 -4.58 15.05 -8.86
CA ASP A 86 -5.95 14.60 -8.61
C ASP A 86 -6.23 13.15 -9.02
N ALA A 87 -5.48 12.58 -9.98
CA ALA A 87 -5.56 11.14 -10.27
C ALA A 87 -5.02 10.34 -9.08
N VAL A 88 -3.96 10.84 -8.45
CA VAL A 88 -3.40 10.28 -7.21
C VAL A 88 -4.38 10.45 -6.05
N THR A 89 -4.99 11.63 -5.91
CA THR A 89 -6.01 11.91 -4.88
C THR A 89 -7.25 11.04 -5.06
N PHE A 90 -7.70 10.81 -6.29
CA PHE A 90 -8.81 9.91 -6.59
C PHE A 90 -8.54 8.46 -6.21
N ILE A 91 -7.37 7.93 -6.57
CA ILE A 91 -6.98 6.55 -6.24
C ILE A 91 -6.90 6.41 -4.72
N LYS A 92 -6.37 7.43 -4.04
CA LYS A 92 -6.39 7.51 -2.58
C LYS A 92 -7.82 7.47 -2.05
N ASP A 93 -8.70 8.35 -2.49
CA ASP A 93 -10.09 8.41 -2.04
C ASP A 93 -10.85 7.10 -2.29
N SER A 94 -10.62 6.44 -3.42
CA SER A 94 -11.20 5.13 -3.71
C SER A 94 -10.72 4.08 -2.71
N ALA A 95 -9.41 3.97 -2.48
CA ALA A 95 -8.84 3.04 -1.52
C ALA A 95 -9.30 3.31 -0.08
N ILE A 96 -9.32 4.60 0.33
CA ILE A 96 -9.83 5.05 1.64
C ILE A 96 -11.27 4.60 1.82
N ASN A 97 -12.13 4.80 0.81
CA ASN A 97 -13.53 4.41 0.88
C ASN A 97 -13.72 2.90 1.09
N HIS A 98 -12.89 2.06 0.47
CA HIS A 98 -12.95 0.61 0.65
C HIS A 98 -12.45 0.16 2.02
N LEU A 99 -11.37 0.76 2.51
CA LEU A 99 -10.85 0.49 3.86
C LEU A 99 -11.84 0.96 4.93
N HIS A 100 -12.43 2.15 4.77
CA HIS A 100 -13.41 2.71 5.70
C HIS A 100 -14.60 1.77 5.92
N LYS A 101 -15.02 0.98 4.91
CA LYS A 101 -16.12 0.02 5.08
C LYS A 101 -15.82 -1.09 6.09
N VAL A 102 -14.58 -1.59 6.13
CA VAL A 102 -14.17 -2.68 7.03
C VAL A 102 -13.84 -2.17 8.42
N PHE A 103 -13.28 -0.96 8.52
CA PHE A 103 -12.85 -0.36 9.80
C PHE A 103 -13.92 0.55 10.44
N ASP A 104 -15.12 0.66 9.86
CA ASP A 104 -16.23 1.46 10.39
C ASP A 104 -16.73 0.89 11.74
N PRO A 105 -16.52 1.59 12.87
CA PRO A 105 -16.92 1.10 14.18
C PRO A 105 -18.45 1.08 14.37
N GLN A 106 -19.22 1.72 13.48
CA GLN A 106 -20.68 1.74 13.52
C GLN A 106 -21.33 0.59 12.73
N LYS A 107 -20.55 -0.16 11.94
CA LYS A 107 -21.05 -1.28 11.15
C LYS A 107 -20.59 -2.60 11.74
N GLU A 108 -21.48 -3.59 11.74
CA GLU A 108 -21.07 -4.95 12.05
C GLU A 108 -20.21 -5.51 10.92
N PHE A 109 -19.01 -5.96 11.28
CA PHE A 109 -18.12 -6.66 10.36
C PHE A 109 -18.80 -7.94 9.83
N SER A 110 -18.80 -8.11 8.50
CA SER A 110 -19.30 -9.33 7.86
C SER A 110 -18.35 -9.78 6.76
N THR A 111 -18.43 -11.07 6.39
CA THR A 111 -17.63 -11.64 5.31
C THR A 111 -17.93 -10.96 3.97
N GLU A 112 -19.18 -10.54 3.74
CA GLU A 112 -19.57 -9.81 2.52
C GLU A 112 -18.87 -8.46 2.42
N ILE A 113 -18.79 -7.71 3.53
CA ILE A 113 -18.06 -6.44 3.58
C ILE A 113 -16.58 -6.66 3.30
N LEU A 114 -16.00 -7.74 3.85
CA LEU A 114 -14.61 -8.11 3.59
C LEU A 114 -14.38 -8.41 2.09
N TYR A 115 -15.29 -9.12 1.44
CA TYR A 115 -15.20 -9.40 -0.01
C TYR A 115 -15.29 -8.13 -0.84
N GLU A 116 -16.27 -7.27 -0.56
CA GLU A 116 -16.41 -5.98 -1.24
C GLU A 116 -15.15 -5.11 -1.05
N THR A 117 -14.53 -5.14 0.13
CA THR A 117 -13.31 -4.38 0.41
C THR A 117 -12.10 -4.96 -0.32
N ILE A 118 -11.88 -6.28 -0.31
CA ILE A 118 -10.76 -6.89 -1.04
C ILE A 118 -10.88 -6.61 -2.55
N ARG A 119 -12.09 -6.75 -3.13
CA ARG A 119 -12.33 -6.43 -4.56
C ARG A 119 -12.04 -4.96 -4.85
N GLY A 120 -12.56 -4.05 -4.04
CA GLY A 120 -12.31 -2.63 -4.23
C GLY A 120 -10.85 -2.21 -4.03
N CYS A 121 -10.17 -2.79 -3.05
CA CYS A 121 -8.74 -2.59 -2.84
C CYS A 121 -7.91 -3.15 -4.01
N LYS A 122 -8.29 -4.30 -4.57
CA LYS A 122 -7.68 -4.84 -5.80
C LYS A 122 -7.82 -3.85 -6.95
N ASP A 123 -9.01 -3.31 -7.19
CA ASP A 123 -9.27 -2.35 -8.28
C ASP A 123 -8.49 -1.04 -8.08
N ALA A 124 -8.38 -0.57 -6.84
CA ALA A 124 -7.57 0.59 -6.49
C ALA A 124 -6.08 0.34 -6.77
N VAL A 125 -5.54 -0.83 -6.38
CA VAL A 125 -4.14 -1.20 -6.66
C VAL A 125 -3.88 -1.40 -8.14
N GLU A 126 -4.83 -1.95 -8.90
CA GLU A 126 -4.72 -2.02 -10.36
C GLU A 126 -4.61 -0.62 -10.98
N SER A 127 -5.41 0.33 -10.47
CA SER A 127 -5.33 1.73 -10.89
C SER A 127 -3.99 2.37 -10.49
N MET A 128 -3.47 2.08 -9.30
CA MET A 128 -2.12 2.49 -8.89
C MET A 128 -1.07 1.94 -9.86
N ILE A 129 -1.15 0.67 -10.23
CA ILE A 129 -0.20 0.04 -11.17
C ILE A 129 -0.26 0.72 -12.54
N ASP A 130 -1.46 1.02 -13.04
CA ASP A 130 -1.65 1.70 -14.33
C ASP A 130 -1.02 3.09 -14.31
N VAL A 131 -1.24 3.86 -13.24
CA VAL A 131 -0.58 5.16 -13.06
C VAL A 131 0.94 4.99 -13.04
N LEU A 132 1.47 4.00 -12.30
CA LEU A 132 2.91 3.72 -12.26
C LEU A 132 3.50 3.24 -13.60
N ASP A 133 2.68 2.70 -14.52
CA ASP A 133 3.11 2.34 -15.88
C ASP A 133 3.36 3.57 -16.76
N ASP A 134 2.69 4.68 -16.47
CA ASP A 134 2.87 5.94 -17.19
C ASP A 134 4.11 6.74 -16.71
N TYR A 135 4.66 6.41 -15.53
CA TYR A 135 5.86 7.03 -14.98
C TYR A 135 7.14 6.26 -15.32
N ASN A 136 8.19 6.99 -15.72
CA ASN A 136 9.55 6.44 -15.74
C ASN A 136 10.13 6.36 -14.31
N ILE A 137 11.31 5.76 -14.15
CA ILE A 137 11.95 5.59 -12.85
C ILE A 137 12.14 6.93 -12.11
N ASP A 138 12.38 8.04 -12.81
CA ASP A 138 12.54 9.36 -12.20
C ASP A 138 11.20 9.94 -11.71
N GLY A 139 10.10 9.69 -12.43
CA GLY A 139 8.76 10.01 -11.96
C GLY A 139 8.34 9.21 -10.72
N LEU A 140 8.73 7.95 -10.64
CA LEU A 140 8.53 7.11 -9.45
C LEU A 140 9.26 7.65 -8.22
N ARG A 141 10.47 8.18 -8.41
CA ARG A 141 11.26 8.81 -7.33
C ARG A 141 10.56 10.04 -6.75
N MET A 142 10.02 10.91 -7.62
CA MET A 142 9.28 12.10 -7.19
C MET A 142 7.99 11.73 -6.44
N LEU A 143 7.26 10.71 -6.92
CA LEU A 143 6.04 10.23 -6.28
C LEU A 143 6.30 9.78 -4.84
N ILE A 144 7.37 9.01 -4.60
CA ILE A 144 7.78 8.60 -3.25
C ILE A 144 8.07 9.81 -2.35
N GLY A 145 8.85 10.77 -2.86
CA GLY A 145 9.20 11.99 -2.11
C GLY A 145 7.97 12.80 -1.72
N ASN A 146 7.01 12.94 -2.62
CA ASN A 146 5.75 13.66 -2.37
C ASN A 146 4.86 12.93 -1.37
N LEU A 147 4.79 11.59 -1.40
CA LEU A 147 4.00 10.82 -0.43
C LEU A 147 4.53 10.99 1.01
N ALA A 148 5.84 11.18 1.17
CA ALA A 148 6.47 11.37 2.48
C ALA A 148 6.16 12.72 3.16
N THR A 149 5.58 13.70 2.45
CA THR A 149 5.40 15.09 2.93
C THR A 149 3.95 15.52 3.19
N HIS A 150 2.98 14.60 3.21
CA HIS A 150 1.56 14.94 3.37
C HIS A 150 0.98 14.50 4.73
N ASP A 151 0.08 15.32 5.27
CA ASP A 151 -0.36 15.31 6.67
C ASP A 151 -1.82 14.81 6.78
N PHE A 152 -2.10 13.50 6.73
CA PHE A 152 -3.48 12.97 6.85
C PHE A 152 -3.57 11.56 7.51
N TYR A 153 -4.75 11.24 8.07
CA TYR A 153 -5.01 10.29 9.17
C TYR A 153 -5.36 8.85 8.70
N THR A 154 -4.90 7.86 9.47
CA THR A 154 -5.15 6.38 9.48
C THR A 154 -5.16 5.57 8.18
N TYR A 155 -5.85 5.98 7.12
CA TYR A 155 -5.93 5.21 5.86
C TYR A 155 -4.84 5.60 4.85
N ASP A 156 -4.30 6.82 4.94
CA ASP A 156 -3.19 7.27 4.11
C ASP A 156 -1.95 6.41 4.31
N HIS A 157 -1.73 5.93 5.54
CA HIS A 157 -0.65 5.00 5.86
C HIS A 157 -0.70 3.75 4.98
N SER A 158 -1.84 3.05 4.93
CA SER A 158 -1.98 1.84 4.13
C SER A 158 -1.78 2.09 2.64
N ILE A 159 -2.20 3.26 2.14
CA ILE A 159 -2.03 3.63 0.73
C ILE A 159 -0.56 3.98 0.43
N ASN A 160 0.10 4.74 1.31
CA ASN A 160 1.51 5.05 1.18
C ASN A 160 2.34 3.77 1.19
N VAL A 161 2.10 2.85 2.14
CA VAL A 161 2.75 1.55 2.20
C VAL A 161 2.53 0.75 0.92
N SER A 162 1.30 0.71 0.40
CA SER A 162 0.99 0.09 -0.90
C SER A 162 1.84 0.69 -2.04
N MET A 163 1.90 2.02 -2.15
CA MET A 163 2.66 2.72 -3.19
C MET A 163 4.17 2.49 -3.07
N TYR A 164 4.71 2.48 -1.85
CA TYR A 164 6.10 2.15 -1.58
C TYR A 164 6.40 0.69 -1.95
N CYS A 165 5.53 -0.26 -1.59
CA CYS A 165 5.65 -1.66 -1.98
C CYS A 165 5.69 -1.85 -3.50
N LEU A 166 4.77 -1.20 -4.22
CA LEU A 166 4.73 -1.25 -5.69
C LEU A 166 6.02 -0.71 -6.31
N THR A 167 6.50 0.43 -5.80
CA THR A 167 7.70 1.08 -6.34
C THR A 167 8.95 0.27 -6.04
N ILE A 168 9.13 -0.20 -4.81
CA ILE A 168 10.24 -1.08 -4.43
C ILE A 168 10.21 -2.36 -5.28
N MET A 169 9.04 -2.94 -5.50
CA MET A 169 8.89 -4.18 -6.28
C MET A 169 9.26 -3.97 -7.75
N ARG A 170 8.83 -2.86 -8.38
CA ARG A 170 9.23 -2.52 -9.77
C ARG A 170 10.75 -2.40 -9.89
N VAL A 171 11.40 -1.81 -8.90
CA VAL A 171 12.85 -1.63 -8.96
C VAL A 171 13.58 -2.95 -8.71
N LEU A 172 13.16 -3.72 -7.69
CA LEU A 172 13.76 -5.03 -7.37
C LEU A 172 13.59 -6.02 -8.52
N LYS A 173 12.44 -5.97 -9.19
CA LYS A 173 12.10 -6.85 -10.30
C LYS A 173 11.50 -6.01 -11.45
N PRO A 174 12.35 -5.42 -12.31
CA PRO A 174 11.90 -4.61 -13.45
C PRO A 174 10.98 -5.34 -14.43
N ASN A 175 11.04 -6.68 -14.46
CA ASN A 175 10.16 -7.54 -15.25
C ASN A 175 9.10 -8.23 -14.39
N ALA A 176 8.70 -7.63 -13.27
CA ALA A 176 7.62 -8.15 -12.44
C ALA A 176 6.35 -8.26 -13.28
N THR A 177 5.65 -9.38 -13.13
CA THR A 177 4.34 -9.52 -13.76
C THR A 177 3.33 -8.61 -13.07
N ARG A 178 2.25 -8.27 -13.77
CA ARG A 178 1.15 -7.49 -13.17
C ARG A 178 0.59 -8.15 -11.91
N ALA A 179 0.51 -9.49 -11.89
CA ALA A 179 0.06 -10.23 -10.70
C ALA A 179 1.00 -10.04 -9.51
N GLU A 180 2.32 -10.05 -9.72
CA GLU A 180 3.30 -9.84 -8.64
C GLU A 180 3.25 -8.41 -8.09
N LEU A 181 3.06 -7.41 -8.95
CA LEU A 181 2.84 -6.03 -8.53
C LEU A 181 1.52 -5.92 -7.75
N LEU A 182 0.46 -6.56 -8.24
CA LEU A 182 -0.84 -6.59 -7.57
C LEU A 182 -0.74 -7.20 -6.17
N HIS A 183 0.01 -8.30 -5.99
CA HIS A 183 0.24 -8.88 -4.66
C HIS A 183 1.06 -7.96 -3.75
N ALA A 184 2.08 -7.28 -4.28
CA ALA A 184 2.89 -6.32 -3.52
C ALA A 184 2.06 -5.12 -3.03
N GLY A 185 1.31 -4.48 -3.93
CA GLY A 185 0.46 -3.34 -3.61
C GLY A 185 -0.70 -3.74 -2.69
N LEU A 186 -1.43 -4.81 -3.02
CA LEU A 186 -2.57 -5.25 -2.21
C LEU A 186 -2.14 -5.76 -0.83
N GLY A 187 -0.99 -6.44 -0.74
CA GLY A 187 -0.38 -6.82 0.54
C GLY A 187 0.00 -5.61 1.38
N GLY A 188 0.60 -4.57 0.76
CA GLY A 188 0.89 -3.31 1.44
C GLY A 188 -0.38 -2.55 1.88
N LEU A 189 -1.43 -2.56 1.06
CA LEU A 189 -2.70 -1.89 1.39
C LEU A 189 -3.47 -2.59 2.52
N LEU A 190 -3.33 -3.92 2.63
CA LEU A 190 -4.05 -4.74 3.59
C LEU A 190 -3.19 -5.27 4.74
N HIS A 191 -1.92 -4.87 4.86
CA HIS A 191 -0.98 -5.41 5.85
C HIS A 191 -1.55 -5.40 7.27
N ASP A 192 -2.30 -4.34 7.60
CA ASP A 192 -2.91 -4.07 8.89
C ASP A 192 -4.36 -4.57 9.04
N LEU A 193 -4.89 -5.36 8.09
CA LEU A 193 -6.30 -5.79 8.05
C LEU A 193 -6.78 -6.40 9.38
N GLY A 194 -5.92 -7.11 10.10
CA GLY A 194 -6.26 -7.73 11.37
C GLY A 194 -6.61 -6.74 12.48
N LYS A 195 -6.24 -5.45 12.35
CA LYS A 195 -6.61 -4.40 13.31
C LYS A 195 -8.13 -4.23 13.43
N VAL A 196 -8.93 -4.67 12.44
CA VAL A 196 -10.40 -4.71 12.54
C VAL A 196 -10.92 -5.56 13.71
N LYS A 197 -10.10 -6.50 14.19
CA LYS A 197 -10.43 -7.37 15.33
C LYS A 197 -9.82 -6.90 16.64
N ILE A 198 -9.07 -5.80 16.62
CA ILE A 198 -8.48 -5.20 17.82
C ILE A 198 -9.48 -4.20 18.42
N PRO A 199 -9.67 -4.19 19.76
CA PRO A 199 -10.59 -3.25 20.39
C PRO A 199 -10.25 -1.79 20.08
N THR A 200 -11.26 -0.99 19.71
CA THR A 200 -11.08 0.42 19.31
C THR A 200 -10.51 1.30 20.43
N HIS A 201 -10.80 0.99 21.70
CA HIS A 201 -10.25 1.71 22.84
C HIS A 201 -8.74 1.48 23.03
N ILE A 202 -8.19 0.39 22.47
CA ILE A 202 -6.74 0.12 22.43
C ILE A 202 -6.13 0.86 21.24
N LEU A 203 -6.72 0.74 20.04
CA LEU A 203 -6.21 1.38 18.83
C LEU A 203 -6.18 2.91 18.91
N ASN A 204 -7.20 3.52 19.51
CA ASN A 204 -7.36 4.98 19.58
C ASN A 204 -6.88 5.57 20.91
N LYS A 205 -6.09 4.83 21.68
CA LYS A 205 -5.62 5.30 22.98
C LYS A 205 -4.65 6.48 22.79
N PRO A 206 -4.93 7.67 23.35
CA PRO A 206 -4.07 8.83 23.21
C PRO A 206 -2.82 8.73 24.10
N GLU A 207 -2.88 7.94 25.18
CA GLU A 207 -1.72 7.60 25.99
C GLU A 207 -0.97 6.39 25.39
N GLY A 208 0.31 6.21 25.76
CA GLY A 208 1.04 5.00 25.40
C GLY A 208 0.33 3.72 25.86
N LEU A 209 0.59 2.62 25.16
CA LEU A 209 0.02 1.32 25.46
C LEU A 209 0.70 0.70 26.69
N SER A 210 -0.08 -0.01 27.50
CA SER A 210 0.45 -0.93 28.50
C SER A 210 1.00 -2.19 27.82
N GLU A 211 1.83 -2.96 28.51
CA GLU A 211 2.38 -4.21 27.98
C GLU A 211 1.28 -5.18 27.55
N ASP A 212 0.22 -5.33 28.34
CA ASP A 212 -0.90 -6.21 28.01
C ASP A 212 -1.66 -5.73 26.76
N GLU A 213 -1.88 -4.41 26.63
CA GLU A 213 -2.51 -3.82 25.44
C GLU A 213 -1.63 -4.01 24.19
N TYR A 214 -0.32 -3.91 24.34
CA TYR A 214 0.63 -4.16 23.25
C TYR A 214 0.62 -5.62 22.82
N GLN A 215 0.58 -6.58 23.75
CA GLN A 215 0.42 -7.99 23.41
C GLN A 215 -0.88 -8.26 22.63
N VAL A 216 -1.96 -7.52 22.90
CA VAL A 216 -3.18 -7.59 22.10
C VAL A 216 -2.95 -7.07 20.68
N ILE A 217 -2.29 -5.92 20.50
CA ILE A 217 -1.97 -5.39 19.17
C ILE A 217 -1.14 -6.38 18.35
N LYS A 218 -0.15 -7.04 18.97
CA LYS A 218 0.71 -8.03 18.29
C LYS A 218 -0.03 -9.24 17.72
N THR A 219 -1.31 -9.40 18.03
CA THR A 219 -2.17 -10.46 17.44
C THR A 219 -2.72 -10.08 16.06
N HIS A 220 -2.65 -8.81 15.65
CA HIS A 220 -3.23 -8.37 14.38
C HIS A 220 -2.67 -9.10 13.14
N PRO A 221 -1.39 -9.51 13.05
CA PRO A 221 -0.92 -10.26 11.88
C PRO A 221 -1.60 -11.63 11.76
N ASP A 222 -1.75 -12.35 12.88
CA ASP A 222 -2.46 -13.64 12.93
C ASP A 222 -3.97 -13.47 12.61
N LEU A 223 -4.59 -12.39 13.11
CA LEU A 223 -5.99 -12.08 12.83
C LEU A 223 -6.20 -11.75 11.34
N GLY A 224 -5.32 -10.93 10.75
CA GLY A 224 -5.37 -10.59 9.33
C GLY A 224 -5.15 -11.80 8.41
N LEU A 225 -4.18 -12.65 8.76
CA LEU A 225 -3.93 -13.94 8.09
C LEU A 225 -5.22 -14.78 8.04
N ASN A 226 -5.88 -14.96 9.18
CA ASN A 226 -7.09 -15.77 9.28
C ASN A 226 -8.26 -15.16 8.49
N LEU A 227 -8.38 -13.82 8.47
CA LEU A 227 -9.39 -13.12 7.68
C LEU A 227 -9.19 -13.36 6.18
N ILE A 228 -7.97 -13.16 5.66
CA ILE A 228 -7.69 -13.35 4.23
C ILE A 228 -7.87 -14.80 3.81
N LEU A 229 -7.30 -15.76 4.53
CA LEU A 229 -7.42 -17.17 4.15
C LEU A 229 -8.86 -17.70 4.31
N GLY A 230 -9.65 -17.10 5.21
CA GLY A 230 -11.07 -17.42 5.38
C GLY A 230 -11.95 -17.01 4.21
N THR A 231 -11.44 -16.20 3.27
CA THR A 231 -12.22 -15.73 2.10
C THR A 231 -12.29 -16.72 0.93
N GLY A 232 -11.30 -17.61 0.82
CA GLY A 232 -11.20 -18.58 -0.29
C GLY A 232 -10.65 -17.98 -1.59
N GLU A 233 -9.75 -18.71 -2.25
CA GLU A 233 -9.09 -18.27 -3.49
C GLU A 233 -10.05 -18.17 -4.70
N GLU A 234 -11.15 -18.93 -4.68
CA GLU A 234 -12.12 -19.00 -5.79
C GLU A 234 -12.88 -17.68 -6.03
N GLU A 235 -12.92 -16.80 -5.02
CA GLU A 235 -13.65 -15.53 -5.06
C GLU A 235 -12.87 -14.38 -5.71
N PHE A 236 -11.56 -14.57 -5.98
CA PHE A 236 -10.67 -13.50 -6.44
C PHE A 236 -9.70 -13.96 -7.54
N GLU A 237 -10.18 -13.90 -8.79
CA GLU A 237 -9.37 -14.24 -9.96
C GLU A 237 -8.10 -13.36 -10.05
N GLY A 238 -6.96 -14.01 -10.30
CA GLY A 238 -5.65 -13.35 -10.44
C GLY A 238 -4.94 -13.04 -9.12
N LEU A 239 -5.54 -13.34 -7.96
CA LEU A 239 -4.92 -13.17 -6.65
C LEU A 239 -4.40 -14.50 -6.09
N ASP A 240 -3.16 -14.50 -5.61
CA ASP A 240 -2.64 -15.53 -4.73
C ASP A 240 -2.84 -15.05 -3.29
N LEU A 241 -3.95 -15.47 -2.68
CA LEU A 241 -4.28 -15.09 -1.32
C LEU A 241 -3.26 -15.61 -0.31
N LYS A 242 -2.54 -16.71 -0.59
CA LYS A 242 -1.48 -17.19 0.30
C LYS A 242 -0.29 -16.23 0.32
N THR A 243 0.06 -15.67 -0.83
CA THR A 243 1.11 -14.65 -0.92
C THR A 243 0.70 -13.38 -0.16
N ILE A 244 -0.54 -12.90 -0.33
CA ILE A 244 -1.05 -11.73 0.39
C ILE A 244 -1.10 -11.99 1.90
N ALA A 245 -1.59 -13.18 2.29
CA ALA A 245 -1.60 -13.66 3.66
C ALA A 245 -0.20 -13.66 4.30
N ARG A 246 0.83 -14.07 3.58
CA ARG A 246 2.22 -14.03 4.04
C ARG A 246 2.70 -12.60 4.29
N ILE A 247 2.32 -11.63 3.45
CA ILE A 247 2.66 -10.22 3.64
C ILE A 247 2.03 -9.70 4.94
N ILE A 248 0.72 -9.91 5.10
CA ILE A 248 -0.04 -9.52 6.29
C ILE A 248 0.53 -10.18 7.56
N HIS A 249 0.90 -11.45 7.48
CA HIS A 249 1.35 -12.19 8.64
C HIS A 249 2.79 -11.85 9.08
N GLU A 250 3.66 -11.51 8.13
CA GLU A 250 5.11 -11.47 8.36
C GLU A 250 5.71 -10.06 8.28
N HIS A 251 4.93 -9.01 8.02
CA HIS A 251 5.46 -7.64 7.88
C HIS A 251 6.10 -7.06 9.16
N HIS A 252 5.85 -7.66 10.33
CA HIS A 252 6.52 -7.34 11.60
C HIS A 252 7.61 -8.34 12.02
N GLU A 253 8.01 -9.25 11.13
CA GLU A 253 9.19 -10.09 11.34
C GLU A 253 10.46 -9.26 11.11
N ASN A 254 11.44 -9.41 12.01
CA ASN A 254 12.74 -8.80 11.88
C ASN A 254 13.70 -9.78 11.19
N VAL A 255 14.58 -9.30 10.32
CA VAL A 255 15.56 -10.13 9.59
C VAL A 255 16.44 -10.97 10.52
N ASP A 256 16.73 -10.51 11.73
CA ASP A 256 17.49 -11.25 12.75
C ASP A 256 16.67 -12.26 13.57
N GLY A 257 15.37 -12.39 13.31
CA GLY A 257 14.47 -13.31 14.02
C GLY A 257 13.92 -12.77 15.34
N THR A 258 14.13 -11.50 15.68
CA THR A 258 13.60 -10.90 16.92
C THR A 258 12.16 -10.40 16.81
N GLY A 259 11.59 -10.40 15.60
CA GLY A 259 10.25 -9.89 15.31
C GLY A 259 9.11 -10.82 15.77
N TYR A 260 7.94 -10.64 15.18
CA TYR A 260 6.74 -11.41 15.50
C TYR A 260 5.84 -11.56 14.26
N PRO A 261 4.89 -12.51 14.24
CA PRO A 261 4.48 -13.43 15.30
C PRO A 261 5.26 -14.75 15.38
N LYS A 262 6.00 -15.14 14.34
CA LYS A 262 6.68 -16.43 14.21
C LYS A 262 8.18 -16.39 14.48
N LYS A 263 8.81 -15.21 14.55
CA LYS A 263 10.27 -15.05 14.76
C LYS A 263 11.07 -15.67 13.62
N LEU A 264 10.61 -15.45 12.39
CA LEU A 264 11.29 -15.92 11.18
C LEU A 264 12.54 -15.09 10.94
N ALA A 265 13.60 -15.71 10.40
CA ALA A 265 14.85 -15.00 10.11
C ALA A 265 15.17 -14.96 8.61
N GLY A 266 15.73 -13.84 8.16
CA GLY A 266 16.25 -13.66 6.80
C GLY A 266 15.30 -14.12 5.69
N ASN A 267 15.68 -15.17 4.98
CA ASN A 267 14.94 -15.68 3.82
C ASN A 267 13.75 -16.59 4.18
N GLU A 268 13.53 -16.90 5.46
CA GLU A 268 12.29 -17.55 5.90
C GLU A 268 11.10 -16.60 5.80
N ILE A 269 11.36 -15.29 5.88
CA ILE A 269 10.40 -14.21 5.67
C ILE A 269 10.16 -14.05 4.15
N HIS A 270 8.89 -14.00 3.76
CA HIS A 270 8.53 -13.85 2.36
C HIS A 270 9.11 -12.55 1.78
N LEU A 271 9.55 -12.58 0.52
CA LEU A 271 10.17 -11.42 -0.13
C LEU A 271 9.27 -10.18 -0.03
N LEU A 272 8.00 -10.32 -0.38
CA LEU A 272 7.04 -9.21 -0.34
C LEU A 272 6.72 -8.73 1.10
N ALA A 273 6.87 -9.60 2.11
CA ALA A 273 6.74 -9.19 3.51
C ALA A 273 7.92 -8.34 3.96
N ARG A 274 9.15 -8.68 3.54
CA ARG A 274 10.34 -7.84 3.77
C ARG A 274 10.27 -6.50 3.05
N VAL A 275 9.69 -6.47 1.84
CA VAL A 275 9.38 -5.21 1.13
C VAL A 275 8.39 -4.37 1.95
N CYS A 276 7.30 -4.99 2.42
CA CYS A 276 6.28 -4.32 3.23
C CYS A 276 6.84 -3.77 4.54
N ALA A 277 7.71 -4.52 5.23
CA ALA A 277 8.35 -4.08 6.47
C ALA A 277 9.18 -2.79 6.30
N ILE A 278 9.90 -2.67 5.17
CA ILE A 278 10.66 -1.45 4.85
C ILE A 278 9.72 -0.28 4.53
N ALA A 279 8.67 -0.54 3.76
CA ALA A 279 7.66 0.46 3.40
C ALA A 279 6.91 0.99 4.63
N ASP A 280 6.45 0.09 5.51
CA ASP A 280 5.76 0.40 6.76
C ASP A 280 6.65 1.19 7.73
N PHE A 281 7.90 0.73 7.94
CA PHE A 281 8.84 1.46 8.78
C PHE A 281 9.13 2.86 8.23
N PHE A 282 9.39 3.00 6.92
CA PHE A 282 9.63 4.31 6.33
C PHE A 282 8.43 5.24 6.50
N ASP A 283 7.22 4.78 6.19
CA ASP A 283 6.01 5.59 6.36
C ASP A 283 5.79 5.98 7.83
N ALA A 284 6.01 5.07 8.78
CA ALA A 284 5.82 5.32 10.20
C ALA A 284 6.75 6.42 10.77
N ILE A 285 7.93 6.63 10.18
CA ILE A 285 8.87 7.67 10.61
C ILE A 285 8.77 8.97 9.82
N THR A 286 8.30 8.95 8.57
CA THR A 286 8.13 10.15 7.74
C THR A 286 6.74 10.78 7.88
N THR A 287 5.72 9.98 8.19
CA THR A 287 4.35 10.46 8.33
C THR A 287 4.11 10.97 9.76
N LYS A 288 3.52 12.15 9.88
CA LYS A 288 3.25 12.82 11.15
C LYS A 288 2.13 12.11 11.92
N ARG A 289 2.46 11.07 12.67
CA ARG A 289 1.54 10.48 13.65
C ARG A 289 1.50 11.41 14.86
N SER A 290 0.30 11.89 15.20
CA SER A 290 -0.04 12.80 16.30
C SER A 290 1.13 13.24 17.21
N TYR A 291 1.58 14.48 16.99
CA TYR A 291 2.53 15.26 17.82
C TYR A 291 4.05 15.07 17.65
N SER A 292 4.55 14.29 16.67
CA SER A 292 6.00 14.30 16.35
C SER A 292 6.39 15.39 15.33
N GLU A 293 7.62 15.93 15.43
CA GLU A 293 8.20 16.76 14.37
C GLU A 293 8.54 15.86 13.17
N VAL A 294 8.07 16.25 11.96
CA VAL A 294 8.30 15.50 10.72
C VAL A 294 9.80 15.31 10.51
N VAL A 295 10.24 14.05 10.51
CA VAL A 295 11.61 13.68 10.18
C VAL A 295 11.77 13.79 8.67
N THR A 296 12.75 14.57 8.21
CA THR A 296 13.02 14.68 6.76
C THR A 296 13.39 13.32 6.18
N VAL A 297 13.10 13.10 4.90
CA VAL A 297 13.44 11.85 4.19
C VAL A 297 14.90 11.44 4.39
N SER A 298 15.85 12.39 4.32
CA SER A 298 17.27 12.13 4.54
C SER A 298 17.58 11.62 5.96
N HIS A 299 16.88 12.14 6.97
CA HIS A 299 17.06 11.73 8.36
C HIS A 299 16.38 10.38 8.64
N ALA A 300 15.20 10.14 8.05
CA ALA A 300 14.51 8.86 8.09
C ALA A 300 15.39 7.72 7.54
N ILE A 301 16.02 7.94 6.38
CA ILE A 301 16.97 6.99 5.77
C ILE A 301 18.14 6.72 6.72
N SER A 302 18.75 7.75 7.31
CA SER A 302 19.88 7.57 8.23
C SER A 302 19.51 6.79 9.50
N ILE A 303 18.30 6.97 10.03
CA ILE A 303 17.78 6.19 11.15
C ILE A 303 17.60 4.72 10.75
N MET A 304 16.97 4.46 9.60
CA MET A 304 16.73 3.11 9.10
C MET A 304 18.03 2.37 8.78
N GLU A 305 19.05 3.05 8.26
CA GLU A 305 20.35 2.48 7.93
C GLU A 305 20.98 1.75 9.11
N LYS A 306 20.82 2.26 10.34
CA LYS A 306 21.36 1.65 11.56
C LYS A 306 20.57 0.43 12.06
N THR A 307 19.47 0.08 11.38
CA THR A 307 18.65 -1.10 11.65
C THR A 307 18.81 -2.20 10.59
N VAL A 308 19.63 -1.95 9.56
CA VAL A 308 19.92 -2.90 8.48
C VAL A 308 20.58 -4.16 9.03
N GLY A 309 20.11 -5.32 8.55
CA GLY A 309 20.58 -6.63 8.99
C GLY A 309 20.06 -7.07 10.36
N LYS A 310 19.37 -6.18 11.09
CA LYS A 310 18.60 -6.50 12.30
C LYS A 310 17.11 -6.56 12.00
N LYS A 311 16.49 -5.40 11.79
CA LYS A 311 15.05 -5.28 11.47
C LYS A 311 14.80 -5.45 9.97
N ILE A 312 15.56 -4.72 9.14
CA ILE A 312 15.30 -4.62 7.70
C ILE A 312 16.36 -5.31 6.84
N ASP A 313 15.94 -5.75 5.65
CA ASP A 313 16.78 -6.45 4.69
C ASP A 313 17.74 -5.48 3.98
N GLU A 314 19.04 -5.76 4.03
CA GLU A 314 20.10 -4.94 3.45
C GLU A 314 19.94 -4.74 1.93
N LYS A 315 19.60 -5.80 1.19
CA LYS A 315 19.52 -5.73 -0.28
C LYS A 315 18.34 -4.88 -0.70
N ILE A 316 17.20 -5.04 -0.04
CA ILE A 316 16.00 -4.27 -0.34
C ILE A 316 16.19 -2.81 0.08
N PHE A 317 16.75 -2.56 1.27
CA PHE A 317 16.99 -1.20 1.76
C PHE A 317 17.95 -0.42 0.84
N LYS A 318 19.02 -1.06 0.35
CA LYS A 318 19.93 -0.45 -0.62
C LYS A 318 19.22 -0.06 -1.91
N VAL A 319 18.33 -0.93 -2.41
CA VAL A 319 17.56 -0.66 -3.62
C VAL A 319 16.60 0.50 -3.42
N PHE A 320 15.90 0.51 -2.29
CA PHE A 320 15.02 1.59 -1.86
C PHE A 320 15.74 2.95 -1.82
N CYS A 321 16.90 3.02 -1.15
CA CYS A 321 17.69 4.25 -1.04
C CYS A 321 18.13 4.80 -2.41
N ASN A 322 18.50 3.94 -3.36
CA ASN A 322 18.90 4.38 -4.70
C ASN A 322 17.73 4.99 -5.53
N HIS A 323 16.51 4.86 -5.05
CA HIS A 323 15.27 5.26 -5.73
C HIS A 323 14.44 6.26 -4.93
N ILE A 324 15.05 6.90 -3.94
CA ILE A 324 14.51 8.09 -3.29
C ILE A 324 15.46 9.24 -3.60
N GLU A 325 14.94 10.35 -4.14
CA GLU A 325 15.73 11.58 -4.23
C GLU A 325 15.93 12.13 -2.82
N TYR A 326 17.16 12.07 -2.31
CA TYR A 326 17.57 12.81 -1.12
C TYR A 326 18.83 13.62 -1.44
N SER A 327 18.71 14.94 -1.42
CA SER A 327 19.85 15.84 -1.48
C SER A 327 20.63 15.74 -0.18
N ASN A 328 21.93 15.41 -0.25
CA ASN A 328 22.90 15.35 0.85
C ASN A 328 22.33 14.82 2.18
N ILE A 329 22.71 13.60 2.59
CA ILE A 329 22.52 13.16 3.97
C ILE A 329 23.29 14.15 4.84
N ALA A 330 22.61 15.18 5.35
CA ALA A 330 23.12 15.92 6.49
C ALA A 330 23.33 14.84 7.55
N GLN A 331 24.54 14.76 8.13
CA GLN A 331 24.82 13.82 9.22
C GLN A 331 23.69 13.95 10.24
N ALA A 332 22.75 13.01 10.19
CA ALA A 332 21.82 12.85 11.26
C ALA A 332 22.69 12.55 12.48
N LYS A 333 22.30 13.07 13.64
CA LYS A 333 22.93 12.70 14.91
C LYS A 333 23.12 11.18 14.96
N ASP A 334 24.06 10.69 15.76
CA ASP A 334 24.30 9.26 15.94
C ASP A 334 23.10 8.55 16.59
N LEU A 335 21.93 8.57 15.97
CA LEU A 335 20.66 8.07 16.45
C LEU A 335 20.24 6.85 15.64
N ARG A 336 19.78 5.81 16.31
CA ARG A 336 19.04 4.69 15.72
C ARG A 336 17.66 4.62 16.33
N MET A 337 16.76 3.90 15.67
CA MET A 337 15.50 3.55 16.28
C MET A 337 15.71 2.48 17.35
N SER A 338 15.02 2.58 18.49
CA SER A 338 15.08 1.57 19.54
C SER A 338 14.74 0.17 19.01
N ASP A 339 15.38 -0.84 19.59
CA ASP A 339 15.12 -2.24 19.24
C ASP A 339 13.65 -2.61 19.55
N GLU A 340 12.99 -1.90 20.47
CA GLU A 340 11.57 -2.06 20.82
C GLU A 340 10.58 -1.34 19.87
N PHE A 341 11.07 -0.55 18.92
CA PHE A 341 10.19 0.17 18.01
C PHE A 341 9.33 -0.75 17.15
N ASP A 342 8.03 -0.52 17.17
CA ASP A 342 7.02 -1.22 16.38
C ASP A 342 6.13 -0.18 15.67
N PRO A 343 6.09 -0.16 14.33
CA PRO A 343 5.24 0.76 13.56
C PRO A 343 3.75 0.70 13.92
N SER A 344 3.25 -0.38 14.53
CA SER A 344 1.86 -0.49 14.96
C SER A 344 1.54 0.29 16.25
N ILE A 345 2.56 0.73 16.99
CA ILE A 345 2.39 1.53 18.22
C ILE A 345 2.42 3.03 17.87
N PRO A 346 1.43 3.82 18.34
CA PRO A 346 1.51 5.27 18.24
C PRO A 346 2.58 5.81 19.19
N TYR A 347 3.55 6.56 18.66
CA TYR A 347 4.57 7.25 19.45
C TYR A 347 4.38 8.76 19.39
N ALA A 348 4.26 9.41 20.55
CA ALA A 348 4.23 10.88 20.64
C ALA A 348 5.59 11.50 20.27
N VAL A 349 6.68 10.80 20.57
CA VAL A 349 8.06 11.13 20.18
C VAL A 349 8.72 9.84 19.73
N LEU A 350 9.40 9.85 18.58
CA LEU A 350 10.12 8.68 18.08
C LEU A 350 11.17 8.21 19.11
N PRO A 351 11.21 6.92 19.46
CA PRO A 351 12.13 6.38 20.45
C PRO A 351 13.54 6.22 19.84
N LEU A 352 14.24 7.35 19.71
CA LEU A 352 15.59 7.42 19.18
C LEU A 352 16.63 7.17 20.28
N GLU A 353 17.61 6.32 20.00
CA GLU A 353 18.73 5.99 20.89
C GLU A 353 20.04 6.49 20.27
N GLU A 354 20.93 7.06 21.08
CA GLU A 354 22.31 7.33 20.64
C GLU A 354 23.07 6.01 20.38
N VAL A 355 23.91 6.03 19.36
CA VAL A 355 24.75 4.90 18.95
C VAL A 355 26.20 5.35 19.06
N GLU A 356 27.05 4.57 19.72
CA GLU A 356 28.49 4.75 19.57
C GLU A 356 28.84 4.52 18.09
N ALA A 357 29.57 5.44 17.46
CA ALA A 357 29.86 5.44 16.02
C ALA A 357 30.26 4.04 15.51
N MET A 358 29.31 3.33 14.89
CA MET A 358 29.50 1.95 14.44
C MET A 358 29.98 1.85 12.98
N PHE A 359 30.16 2.97 12.29
CA PHE A 359 30.65 2.95 10.92
C PHE A 359 31.68 4.06 10.73
N SER A 360 32.92 3.66 10.44
CA SER A 360 33.92 4.58 9.92
C SER A 360 33.72 4.75 8.41
N ASP A 361 34.10 5.89 7.84
CA ASP A 361 34.07 6.14 6.38
C ASP A 361 34.84 5.07 5.57
N GLU A 362 35.68 4.25 6.23
CA GLU A 362 36.40 3.13 5.62
C GLU A 362 35.55 1.86 5.40
N ASP A 363 34.45 1.66 6.13
CA ASP A 363 33.60 0.46 6.01
C ASP A 363 32.74 0.47 4.74
N PHE A 364 32.48 1.66 4.19
CA PHE A 364 31.71 1.82 2.96
C PHE A 364 32.56 1.82 1.67
N GLY A 365 33.87 1.58 1.79
CA GLY A 365 34.82 1.53 0.66
C GLY A 365 35.18 0.14 0.14
N LYS A 366 34.78 -0.94 0.81
CA LYS A 366 35.04 -2.33 0.37
C LYS A 366 33.77 -3.17 0.40
N ILE A 367 32.92 -2.90 -0.58
CA ILE A 367 31.93 -3.84 -1.10
C ILE A 367 32.66 -5.14 -1.44
N ARG A 368 32.58 -6.15 -0.56
CA ARG A 368 32.93 -7.53 -0.94
C ARG A 368 31.81 -8.05 -1.83
N VAL A 369 31.94 -7.79 -3.12
CA VAL A 369 31.28 -8.62 -4.13
C VAL A 369 31.86 -10.02 -3.96
N ILE A 370 31.12 -10.90 -3.28
CA ILE A 370 31.39 -12.33 -3.39
C ILE A 370 30.91 -12.72 -4.78
N ASP A 371 31.81 -12.63 -5.74
CA ASP A 371 31.61 -13.24 -7.05
C ASP A 371 31.60 -14.76 -6.84
N GLU A 372 30.42 -15.37 -6.93
CA GLU A 372 30.24 -16.82 -6.86
C GLU A 372 30.90 -17.57 -8.02
N LYS A 373 31.66 -16.90 -8.90
CA LYS A 373 32.40 -17.54 -9.98
C LYS A 373 33.85 -17.04 -10.07
N THR A 374 34.68 -17.30 -9.07
CA THR A 374 36.05 -17.80 -9.32
C THR A 374 36.72 -18.27 -8.03
N ASN A 375 36.77 -19.59 -7.85
CA ASN A 375 37.55 -20.23 -6.80
C ASN A 375 39.05 -20.24 -7.17
N LYS A 376 39.73 -19.08 -7.16
CA LYS A 376 41.20 -19.01 -7.26
C LYS A 376 41.77 -17.78 -6.55
N LYS A 377 42.40 -18.05 -5.40
CA LYS A 377 43.36 -17.16 -4.73
C LYS A 377 44.49 -16.82 -5.71
N ILE A 378 44.75 -15.54 -5.93
CA ILE A 378 46.07 -15.06 -6.34
C ILE A 378 46.40 -13.85 -5.46
N ASP A 379 47.20 -14.10 -4.43
CA ASP A 379 47.99 -13.05 -3.77
C ASP A 379 49.00 -12.49 -4.76
N LYS A 380 49.15 -11.16 -4.81
CA LYS A 380 50.46 -10.54 -5.07
C LYS A 380 50.49 -9.04 -4.72
N LYS A 381 51.29 -8.78 -3.68
CA LYS A 381 52.20 -7.66 -3.36
C LYS A 381 51.81 -6.24 -3.75
#